data_AF-A0A6N3K6U6-F1
#
_entry.id   AF-A0A6N3K6U6-F1
#
_cell.length_a   1.000
_cell.length_b   1.000
_cell.length_c   1.000
_cell.angle_alpha   90.00
_cell.angle_beta   90.00
_cell.angle_gamma   90.00
#
_symmetry.space_group_name_H-M   'P 1'
#
loop_
_entity.id
_entity.type
_entity.pdbx_description
1 polymer ?
#
loop_
_entity_poly.entity_id
_entity_poly.type
_entity_poly.pdbx_seq_one_letter_code
_entity_poly.pdbx_strand_id
1 'polypeptide(L)'
;MTPPADMLPDPDGVLPTRSTAADPAAAATATRFVARWARPDLPAAQWRADVRPYAVPGYADLLDTVDPANVPATRVTTPGRVVTATPDRAEVDVGTDAGVLRVVCVSDGQRWLVATLGMPEVARR
;
A
#
# COMPACT_ATOMS: atom_id res chain seq x y z
N MET A 1 29.99 -14.23 51.21
CA MET A 1 29.78 -15.41 50.36
C MET A 1 28.50 -15.17 49.58
N THR A 2 28.64 -14.89 48.28
CA THR A 2 27.52 -14.80 47.33
C THR A 2 27.91 -15.66 46.13
N PRO A 3 27.04 -16.57 45.64
CA PRO A 3 27.32 -17.33 44.43
C PRO A 3 27.17 -16.44 43.18
N PRO A 4 27.87 -16.75 42.07
CA PRO A 4 27.66 -16.12 40.78
C PRO A 4 26.79 -16.99 39.85
N ALA A 5 26.44 -16.39 38.71
CA ALA A 5 25.86 -16.98 37.50
C ALA A 5 24.33 -17.13 37.50
N ASP A 6 23.67 -16.11 36.94
CA ASP A 6 22.78 -16.38 35.81
C ASP A 6 22.76 -15.20 34.83
N MET A 7 22.56 -15.55 33.55
CA MET A 7 22.20 -14.74 32.37
C MET A 7 23.25 -13.90 31.61
N LEU A 8 23.86 -14.62 30.65
CA LEU A 8 23.97 -14.36 29.19
C LEU A 8 24.60 -13.06 28.62
N PRO A 9 25.58 -13.18 27.69
CA PRO A 9 25.86 -12.21 26.62
C PRO A 9 24.88 -12.46 25.43
N ASP A 10 24.50 -11.55 24.53
CA ASP A 10 24.86 -10.18 24.14
C ASP A 10 23.56 -9.54 23.56
N PRO A 11 23.48 -8.22 23.35
CA PRO A 11 22.29 -7.42 23.10
C PRO A 11 21.70 -7.72 21.74
N ASP A 12 20.48 -8.26 21.73
CA ASP A 12 19.67 -8.25 20.51
C ASP A 12 19.57 -6.80 20.03
N GLY A 13 20.24 -6.56 18.91
CA GLY A 13 20.29 -5.32 18.16
C GLY A 13 18.94 -5.01 17.54
N VAL A 14 17.91 -4.85 18.39
CA VAL A 14 16.78 -4.01 18.06
C VAL A 14 17.29 -2.58 18.11
N LEU A 15 17.91 -2.17 16.99
CA LEU A 15 17.71 -0.81 16.52
C LEU A 15 16.21 -0.55 16.69
N PRO A 16 15.77 0.56 17.31
CA PRO A 16 14.36 0.90 17.24
C PRO A 16 14.04 0.98 15.75
N THR A 17 13.32 0.00 15.22
CA THR A 17 12.89 0.03 13.82
C THR A 17 12.04 1.27 13.73
N ARG A 18 12.64 2.28 13.11
CA ARG A 18 12.25 3.68 13.20
C ARG A 18 10.77 3.79 12.84
N SER A 19 9.91 3.88 13.85
CA SER A 19 8.49 4.09 13.66
C SER A 19 8.32 5.51 13.13
N THR A 20 8.27 5.62 11.80
CA THR A 20 7.96 6.87 11.11
C THR A 20 6.45 6.83 10.84
N ALA A 21 5.71 7.75 11.45
CA ALA A 21 4.24 7.77 11.48
C ALA A 21 3.55 7.93 10.10
N ALA A 22 4.28 7.83 8.99
CA ALA A 22 3.80 7.77 7.61
C ALA A 22 3.18 6.40 7.25
N ASP A 23 3.68 5.33 7.87
CA ASP A 23 3.52 3.93 7.45
C ASP A 23 2.07 3.39 7.46
N PRO A 24 1.30 3.51 8.56
CA PRO A 24 -0.04 2.92 8.62
C PRO A 24 -1.08 3.70 7.79
N ALA A 25 -0.92 5.01 7.64
CA ALA A 25 -1.87 5.85 6.89
C ALA A 25 -1.73 5.63 5.38
N ALA A 26 -0.51 5.48 4.88
CA ALA A 26 -0.25 5.09 3.50
C ALA A 26 -0.80 3.68 3.20
N ALA A 27 -0.53 2.71 4.09
CA ALA A 27 -1.05 1.35 3.96
C ALA A 27 -2.59 1.29 3.96
N ALA A 28 -3.22 2.04 4.87
CA ALA A 28 -4.67 2.13 4.95
C ALA A 28 -5.25 2.76 3.66
N THR A 29 -4.63 3.83 3.15
CA THR A 29 -5.05 4.48 1.90
C THR A 29 -4.92 3.56 0.70
N ALA A 30 -3.80 2.86 0.57
CA ALA A 30 -3.57 1.87 -0.49
C ALA A 30 -4.61 0.74 -0.43
N THR A 31 -4.81 0.15 0.74
CA THR A 31 -5.80 -0.93 0.95
C THR A 31 -7.20 -0.47 0.58
N ARG A 32 -7.58 0.72 1.05
CA ARG A 32 -8.86 1.37 0.77
C ARG A 32 -9.04 1.62 -0.72
N PHE A 33 -8.04 2.16 -1.41
CA PHE A 33 -8.10 2.36 -2.86
C PHE A 33 -8.28 1.02 -3.59
N VAL A 34 -7.42 0.02 -3.30
CA VAL A 34 -7.46 -1.28 -3.97
C VAL A 34 -8.79 -1.99 -3.74
N ALA A 35 -9.41 -1.84 -2.57
CA ALA A 35 -10.73 -2.42 -2.29
C ALA A 35 -11.87 -1.84 -3.17
N ARG A 36 -11.75 -0.60 -3.66
CA ARG A 36 -12.70 -0.02 -4.63
C ARG A 36 -12.29 -0.34 -6.06
N TRP A 37 -10.98 -0.33 -6.33
CA TRP A 37 -10.43 -0.68 -7.63
C TRP A 37 -10.75 -2.13 -8.01
N ALA A 38 -10.65 -3.07 -7.06
CA ALA A 38 -10.98 -4.49 -7.23
C ALA A 38 -12.50 -4.74 -7.20
N ARG A 39 -13.24 -4.02 -8.05
CA ARG A 39 -14.69 -4.14 -8.25
C ARG A 39 -15.03 -4.10 -9.74
N PRO A 40 -14.56 -5.09 -10.53
CA PRO A 40 -14.75 -5.11 -11.97
C PRO A 40 -16.22 -5.19 -12.39
N ASP A 41 -17.10 -5.67 -11.50
CA ASP A 41 -18.53 -5.81 -11.74
C ASP A 41 -19.32 -4.48 -11.65
N LEU A 42 -18.71 -3.40 -11.18
CA LEU A 42 -19.39 -2.11 -11.05
C LEU A 42 -19.49 -1.38 -12.40
N PRO A 43 -20.58 -0.62 -12.64
CA PRO A 43 -20.64 0.29 -13.78
C PRO A 43 -19.43 1.26 -13.76
N ALA A 44 -18.83 1.49 -14.93
CA ALA A 44 -17.61 2.30 -15.04
C ALA A 44 -17.71 3.68 -14.37
N ALA A 45 -18.86 4.36 -14.49
CA ALA A 45 -19.07 5.66 -13.83
C ALA A 45 -19.04 5.56 -12.29
N GLN A 46 -19.66 4.53 -11.72
CA GLN A 46 -19.67 4.28 -10.28
C GLN A 46 -18.27 3.90 -9.79
N TRP A 47 -17.61 2.99 -10.50
CA TRP A 47 -16.25 2.56 -10.18
C TRP A 47 -15.28 3.75 -10.16
N ARG A 48 -15.33 4.62 -11.18
CA ARG A 48 -14.52 5.84 -11.26
C ARG A 48 -14.80 6.78 -10.10
N ALA A 49 -16.07 7.02 -9.78
CA ALA A 49 -16.46 7.86 -8.65
C ALA A 49 -15.92 7.33 -7.31
N ASP A 50 -15.82 6.01 -7.15
CA ASP A 50 -15.33 5.37 -5.94
C ASP A 50 -13.80 5.41 -5.79
N VAL A 51 -13.05 5.34 -6.90
CA VAL A 51 -11.57 5.35 -6.89
C VAL A 51 -10.96 6.74 -6.96
N ARG A 52 -11.60 7.68 -7.68
CA ARG A 52 -11.10 9.06 -7.91
C ARG A 52 -10.68 9.81 -6.64
N PRO A 53 -11.43 9.76 -5.51
CA PRO A 53 -11.08 10.53 -4.32
C PRO A 53 -9.77 10.14 -3.64
N TYR A 54 -9.25 8.96 -3.97
CA TYR A 54 -8.03 8.40 -3.41
C TYR A 54 -6.81 8.58 -4.30
N ALA A 55 -7.00 9.03 -5.54
CA ALA A 55 -5.93 9.18 -6.52
C ALA A 55 -5.47 10.64 -6.61
N VAL A 56 -4.20 10.84 -6.95
CA VAL A 56 -3.73 12.17 -7.38
C VAL A 56 -4.43 12.57 -8.69
N PRO A 57 -4.59 13.87 -9.00
CA PRO A 57 -5.38 14.32 -10.15
C PRO A 57 -4.98 13.66 -11.48
N GLY A 58 -3.68 13.63 -11.80
CA GLY A 58 -3.22 13.01 -13.05
C GLY A 58 -3.47 11.50 -13.11
N TYR A 59 -3.49 10.81 -11.98
CA TYR A 59 -3.82 9.39 -11.93
C TYR A 59 -5.33 9.14 -11.99
N ALA A 60 -6.13 10.02 -11.37
CA ALA A 60 -7.58 10.02 -11.49
C ALA A 60 -8.05 10.17 -12.95
N ASP A 61 -7.38 11.03 -13.73
CA ASP A 61 -7.69 11.21 -15.16
C ASP A 61 -7.30 9.98 -15.99
N LEU A 62 -6.23 9.27 -15.62
CA LEU A 62 -5.90 7.98 -16.26
C LEU A 62 -6.95 6.92 -15.93
N LEU A 63 -7.40 6.83 -14.67
CA LEU A 63 -8.45 5.90 -14.23
C LEU A 63 -9.78 6.12 -14.97
N ASP A 64 -10.05 7.34 -15.43
CA ASP A 64 -11.25 7.62 -16.23
C ASP A 64 -11.25 6.95 -17.61
N THR A 65 -10.07 6.61 -18.13
CA THR A 65 -9.93 5.87 -19.39
C THR A 65 -10.01 4.36 -19.19
N VAL A 66 -9.97 3.89 -17.94
CA VAL A 66 -10.01 2.47 -17.61
C VAL A 66 -11.44 1.95 -17.66
N ASP A 67 -11.61 0.80 -18.30
CA ASP A 67 -12.80 -0.03 -18.17
C ASP A 67 -12.61 -0.96 -16.96
N PRO A 68 -13.47 -0.91 -15.93
CA PRO A 68 -13.34 -1.78 -14.76
C PRO A 68 -13.37 -3.27 -15.11
N ALA A 69 -13.98 -3.69 -16.22
CA ALA A 69 -13.98 -5.09 -16.64
C ALA A 69 -12.57 -5.63 -16.97
N ASN A 70 -11.60 -4.74 -17.21
CA ASN A 70 -10.19 -5.10 -17.42
C ASN A 70 -9.41 -5.28 -16.11
N VAL A 71 -10.02 -5.01 -14.95
CA VAL A 71 -9.40 -5.21 -13.65
C VAL A 71 -9.45 -6.70 -13.30
N PRO A 72 -8.29 -7.38 -13.17
CA PRO A 72 -8.28 -8.82 -12.92
C PRO A 72 -8.68 -9.19 -11.49
N ALA A 73 -8.56 -8.26 -10.53
CA ALA A 73 -8.87 -8.50 -9.13
C ALA A 73 -10.34 -8.21 -8.80
N THR A 74 -10.97 -9.08 -8.01
CA THR A 74 -12.36 -8.89 -7.53
C THR A 74 -12.43 -8.57 -6.03
N ARG A 75 -11.33 -8.77 -5.30
CA ARG A 75 -11.26 -8.46 -3.87
C ARG A 75 -9.83 -8.34 -3.35
N VAL A 76 -9.69 -7.63 -2.23
CA VAL A 76 -8.48 -7.65 -1.41
C VAL A 76 -8.45 -8.94 -0.57
N THR A 77 -7.34 -9.65 -0.59
CA THR A 77 -7.08 -10.88 0.19
C THR A 77 -6.16 -10.62 1.38
N THR A 78 -5.28 -9.64 1.29
CA THR A 78 -4.35 -9.25 2.36
C THR A 78 -4.25 -7.72 2.41
N PRO A 79 -4.33 -7.10 3.60
CA PRO A 79 -4.20 -5.65 3.73
C PRO A 79 -2.82 -5.17 3.26
N GLY A 80 -2.72 -3.87 2.97
CA GLY A 80 -1.51 -3.22 2.53
C GLY A 80 -0.37 -3.37 3.53
N ARG A 81 0.76 -3.87 3.05
CA ARG A 81 2.04 -3.94 3.76
C ARG A 81 2.99 -2.92 3.15
N VAL A 82 3.48 -1.98 3.94
CA VAL A 82 4.50 -1.04 3.47
C VAL A 82 5.80 -1.78 3.20
N VAL A 83 6.39 -1.48 2.05
CA VAL A 83 7.65 -2.04 1.57
C VAL A 83 8.78 -1.05 1.77
N THR A 84 8.54 0.20 1.37
CA THR A 84 9.46 1.32 1.57
C THR A 84 8.64 2.58 1.84
N ALA A 85 9.10 3.46 2.73
CA ALA A 85 8.44 4.74 2.97
C ALA A 85 9.46 5.87 3.24
N THR A 86 9.12 7.04 2.71
CA THR A 86 9.66 8.37 3.03
C THR A 86 8.51 9.22 3.61
N PRO A 87 8.78 10.44 4.10
CA PRO A 87 7.73 11.31 4.63
C PRO A 87 6.62 11.66 3.62
N ASP A 88 6.97 11.69 2.33
CA ASP A 88 6.15 12.17 1.22
C ASP A 88 5.77 11.06 0.23
N ARG A 89 6.37 9.87 0.32
CA ARG A 89 6.13 8.75 -0.59
C ARG A 89 6.17 7.42 0.14
N ALA A 90 5.27 6.50 -0.20
CA ALA A 90 5.26 5.15 0.34
C ALA A 90 4.92 4.13 -0.75
N GLU A 91 5.55 2.99 -0.69
CA GLU A 91 5.25 1.84 -1.53
C GLU A 91 4.61 0.75 -0.68
N VAL A 92 3.43 0.29 -1.11
CA VAL A 92 2.59 -0.63 -0.35
C VAL A 92 2.23 -1.82 -1.22
N ASP A 93 2.53 -3.03 -0.74
CA ASP A 93 2.05 -4.26 -1.34
C ASP A 93 0.67 -4.61 -0.79
N VAL A 94 -0.34 -4.71 -1.66
CA VAL A 94 -1.70 -5.14 -1.31
C VAL A 94 -1.98 -6.47 -1.99
N GLY A 95 -2.37 -7.48 -1.20
CA GLY A 95 -2.75 -8.78 -1.73
C GLY A 95 -4.16 -8.74 -2.30
N THR A 96 -4.34 -9.22 -3.52
CA THR A 96 -5.64 -9.46 -4.16
C THR A 96 -5.80 -10.92 -4.54
N ASP A 97 -6.98 -11.30 -4.99
CA ASP A 97 -7.26 -12.62 -5.54
C ASP A 97 -6.60 -12.86 -6.92
N ALA A 98 -6.17 -11.80 -7.59
CA ALA A 98 -5.41 -11.85 -8.85
C ALA A 98 -3.89 -11.73 -8.67
N GLY A 99 -3.39 -11.65 -7.43
CA GLY A 99 -1.98 -11.49 -7.11
C GLY A 99 -1.69 -10.27 -6.22
N VAL A 100 -0.41 -9.95 -6.03
CA VAL A 100 0.03 -8.80 -5.23
C VAL A 100 0.14 -7.56 -6.12
N LEU A 101 -0.40 -6.45 -5.65
CA LEU A 101 -0.26 -5.14 -6.29
C LEU A 101 0.68 -4.26 -5.49
N ARG A 102 1.62 -3.62 -6.20
CA ARG A 102 2.43 -2.53 -5.67
C ARG A 102 1.69 -1.23 -5.89
N VAL A 103 1.28 -0.59 -4.81
CA VAL A 103 0.62 0.72 -4.80
C VAL A 103 1.64 1.75 -4.37
N VAL A 104 1.80 2.79 -5.17
CA VAL A 104 2.62 3.95 -4.83
C VAL A 104 1.71 5.03 -4.29
N CYS A 105 1.91 5.39 -3.03
CA CYS A 105 1.23 6.49 -2.36
C CYS A 105 2.16 7.68 -2.26
N VAL A 106 1.61 8.88 -2.38
CA VAL A 106 2.29 10.16 -2.11
C VAL A 106 1.48 10.96 -1.11
N SER A 107 2.14 11.76 -0.28
CA SER A 107 1.51 12.65 0.68
C SER A 107 1.59 14.09 0.19
N ASP A 108 0.46 14.81 0.25
CA ASP A 108 0.41 16.26 0.01
C ASP A 108 0.63 17.06 1.31
N GLY A 109 1.01 16.39 2.41
CA GLY A 109 1.13 16.98 3.74
C GLY A 109 -0.18 17.05 4.53
N GLN A 110 -1.32 16.72 3.92
CA GLN A 110 -2.63 16.62 4.58
C GLN A 110 -3.15 15.18 4.56
N ARG A 111 -2.95 14.48 3.44
CA ARG A 111 -3.42 13.11 3.24
C ARG A 111 -2.52 12.34 2.29
N TRP A 112 -2.63 11.03 2.35
CA TRP A 112 -2.05 10.13 1.37
C TRP A 112 -2.99 9.97 0.17
N LEU A 113 -2.41 9.94 -1.02
CA LEU A 113 -3.09 9.70 -2.29
C LEU A 113 -2.30 8.68 -3.11
N VAL A 114 -3.00 7.90 -3.92
CA VAL A 114 -2.40 6.93 -4.83
C VAL A 114 -1.92 7.66 -6.08
N ALA A 115 -0.62 7.55 -6.34
CA ALA A 115 0.02 8.09 -7.53
C ALA A 115 -0.02 7.10 -8.69
N THR A 116 0.10 5.80 -8.41
CA THR A 116 0.02 4.72 -9.41
C THR A 116 -0.15 3.36 -8.74
N LEU A 117 -0.62 2.38 -9.50
CA LEU A 117 -0.57 0.96 -9.16
C LEU A 117 0.13 0.18 -10.26
N GLY A 118 0.82 -0.89 -9.89
CA GLY A 118 1.45 -1.80 -10.82
C GLY A 118 1.66 -3.17 -10.19
N MET A 119 2.23 -4.08 -10.97
CA MET A 119 2.77 -5.29 -10.39
C MET A 119 4.03 -4.94 -9.61
N PRO A 120 4.30 -5.61 -8.48
CA PRO A 120 5.61 -5.51 -7.84
C PRO A 120 6.64 -5.90 -8.88
N GLU A 121 7.58 -5.00 -9.16
CA GLU A 121 8.67 -5.32 -10.07
C GLU A 121 9.40 -6.54 -9.48
N VAL A 122 9.39 -7.65 -10.21
CA VAL A 122 10.32 -8.75 -9.92
C VAL A 122 11.70 -8.17 -10.17
N ALA A 123 12.43 -7.88 -9.09
CA ALA A 123 13.81 -7.41 -9.16
C ALA A 123 14.57 -8.33 -10.12
N ARG A 124 14.79 -7.86 -11.36
CA ARG A 124 15.61 -8.58 -12.33
C ARG A 124 17.02 -8.59 -11.74
N ARG A 125 17.45 -9.78 -11.33
CA ARG A 125 18.84 -10.06 -11.00
C ARG A 125 19.65 -10.16 -12.28
#